data_AF-A0AAJ4R6C4-F1
#
_entry.id   AF-A0AAJ4R6C4-F1
#
_cell.length_a   1.000
_cell.length_b   1.000
_cell.length_c   1.000
_cell.angle_alpha   90.00
_cell.angle_beta   90.00
_cell.angle_gamma   90.00
#
_symmetry.space_group_name_H-M   'P 1'
#
loop_
_entity.id
_entity.type
_entity.pdbx_description
1 polymer ?
#
loop_
_entity_poly.entity_id
_entity_poly.type
_entity_poly.pdbx_seq_one_letter_code
_entity_poly.pdbx_strand_id
1 'polypeptide(L)'
;MWIDSRNTANTYRLCELVETERTLSGLEIARAFTAYQHFELCRRLCRRVTADTDLVCLPNITSLYQDDDVPAHERDHLFEAVCAGLAGLAETYSIRILISTPAENDLVDELATLADRELCVQSTPFGCYFEGDDHETMMYPTRGGWQTTIPYWVELFGAVDETRLVETAYETEFAGVA
;
A
#
# COMPACT_ATOMS: atom_id res chain seq x y z
N MET A 1 11.67 3.62 -9.64
CA MET A 1 11.45 5.09 -9.61
C MET A 1 10.42 5.42 -8.54
N TRP A 2 10.54 6.57 -7.87
CA TRP A 2 9.65 7.00 -6.79
C TRP A 2 9.15 8.42 -7.03
N ILE A 3 7.83 8.61 -7.12
CA ILE A 3 7.18 9.93 -7.22
C ILE A 3 6.51 10.24 -5.89
N ASP A 4 7.07 11.18 -5.13
CA ASP A 4 6.64 11.47 -3.76
C ASP A 4 5.73 12.71 -3.70
N SER A 5 4.49 12.51 -3.26
CA SER A 5 3.47 13.56 -3.18
C SER A 5 3.40 14.29 -1.84
N ARG A 6 3.95 13.72 -0.76
CA ARG A 6 3.84 14.29 0.61
C ARG A 6 5.13 14.20 1.41
N ASN A 7 6.28 14.22 0.72
CA ASN A 7 7.62 14.15 1.33
C ASN A 7 7.79 12.92 2.26
N THR A 8 7.24 11.78 1.82
CA THR A 8 7.22 10.52 2.55
C THR A 8 8.47 9.66 2.31
N ALA A 9 9.22 9.95 1.24
CA ALA A 9 10.47 9.24 0.96
C ALA A 9 11.53 9.63 2.01
N ASN A 10 11.86 8.68 2.89
CA ASN A 10 12.91 8.83 3.89
C ASN A 10 14.15 8.02 3.50
N THR A 11 15.15 8.69 2.93
CA THR A 11 16.38 8.05 2.45
C THR A 11 17.20 7.41 3.56
N TYR A 12 17.17 7.97 4.79
CA TYR A 12 17.85 7.37 5.93
C TYR A 12 17.25 6.00 6.27
N ARG A 13 15.91 5.91 6.32
CA ARG A 13 15.21 4.63 6.54
C ARG A 13 15.51 3.62 5.43
N LEU A 14 15.57 4.05 4.17
CA LEU A 14 15.92 3.16 3.07
C LEU A 14 17.35 2.61 3.23
N CYS A 15 18.32 3.45 3.61
CA CYS A 15 19.68 3.02 3.87
C CYS A 15 19.80 2.07 5.08
N GLU A 16 18.97 2.23 6.11
CA GLU A 16 18.91 1.32 7.27
C GLU A 16 18.36 -0.06 6.92
N LEU A 17 17.48 -0.15 5.91
CA LEU A 17 16.78 -1.38 5.54
C LEU A 17 17.54 -2.22 4.51
N VAL A 18 18.48 -1.65 3.77
CA VAL A 18 19.23 -2.38 2.74
C VAL A 18 20.52 -2.98 3.29
N GLU A 19 20.83 -4.21 2.89
CA GLU A 19 22.09 -4.86 3.25
C GLU A 19 23.30 -4.23 2.54
N THR A 20 23.10 -3.61 1.37
CA THR A 20 24.17 -3.00 0.57
C THR A 20 23.66 -1.76 -0.17
N GLU A 21 24.45 -0.68 -0.18
CA GLU A 21 24.10 0.58 -0.87
C GLU A 21 23.84 0.42 -2.37
N ARG A 22 24.48 -0.57 -3.00
CA ARG A 22 24.28 -0.91 -4.42
C ARG A 22 22.80 -1.20 -4.74
N THR A 23 22.03 -1.73 -3.79
CA THR A 23 20.59 -1.96 -3.93
C THR A 23 19.82 -0.67 -4.23
N LEU A 24 20.31 0.47 -3.74
CA LEU A 24 19.69 1.79 -3.96
C LEU A 24 20.32 2.56 -5.14
N SER A 25 21.31 2.01 -5.83
CA SER A 25 22.04 2.74 -6.88
C SER A 25 21.19 3.17 -8.08
N GLY A 26 20.11 2.44 -8.36
CA GLY A 26 19.12 2.78 -9.39
C GLY A 26 17.89 3.53 -8.87
N LEU A 27 17.84 3.88 -7.57
CA LEU A 27 16.70 4.55 -6.99
C LEU A 27 16.68 6.02 -7.39
N GLU A 28 15.72 6.38 -8.25
CA GLU A 28 15.41 7.76 -8.57
C GLU A 28 14.18 8.23 -7.77
N ILE A 29 14.30 9.36 -7.07
CA ILE A 29 13.21 9.99 -6.31
C ILE A 29 12.93 11.37 -6.90
N ALA A 30 11.69 11.63 -7.27
CA ALA A 30 11.20 12.96 -7.62
C ALA A 30 10.09 13.37 -6.64
N ARG A 31 10.05 14.66 -6.27
CA ARG A 31 9.09 15.19 -5.29
C ARG A 31 8.19 16.23 -5.93
N ALA A 32 6.89 16.09 -5.72
CA ALA A 32 5.89 17.08 -6.04
C ALA A 32 5.40 17.78 -4.78
N PHE A 33 5.05 19.05 -4.92
CA PHE A 33 4.44 19.86 -3.86
C PHE A 33 3.06 20.38 -4.25
N THR A 34 2.64 20.19 -5.51
CA THR A 34 1.31 20.56 -6.02
C THR A 34 0.81 19.51 -7.01
N ALA A 35 -0.50 19.45 -7.26
CA ALA A 35 -1.06 18.51 -8.23
C ALA A 35 -0.47 18.69 -9.65
N TYR A 36 -0.22 19.93 -10.08
CA TYR A 36 0.44 20.22 -11.36
C TYR A 36 1.85 19.67 -11.45
N GLN A 37 2.64 19.81 -10.38
CA GLN A 37 3.99 19.26 -10.33
C GLN A 37 3.94 17.73 -10.37
N HIS A 38 3.02 17.13 -9.63
CA HIS A 38 2.82 15.69 -9.63
C HIS A 38 2.45 15.17 -11.03
N PHE A 39 1.48 15.82 -11.70
CA PHE A 39 1.10 15.52 -13.07
C PHE A 39 2.29 15.59 -14.04
N GLU A 40 3.08 16.68 -14.01
CA GLU A 40 4.24 16.80 -14.91
C GLU A 40 5.34 15.77 -14.60
N LEU A 41 5.53 15.41 -13.33
CA LEU A 41 6.44 14.33 -12.94
C LEU A 41 5.97 12.97 -13.46
N CYS A 42 4.67 12.66 -13.37
CA CYS A 42 4.11 11.43 -13.95
C CYS A 42 4.22 11.42 -15.47
N ARG A 43 4.00 12.56 -16.13
CA ARG A 43 4.19 12.68 -17.58
C ARG A 43 5.66 12.47 -17.99
N ARG A 44 6.61 12.92 -17.17
CA ARG A 44 8.05 12.66 -17.35
C ARG A 44 8.41 11.21 -17.07
N LEU A 45 7.83 10.61 -16.03
CA LEU A 45 7.98 9.21 -15.70
C LEU A 45 7.66 8.33 -16.92
N CYS A 46 6.55 8.60 -17.61
CA CYS A 46 6.16 7.88 -18.82
C CYS A 46 7.21 7.89 -19.94
N ARG A 47 8.12 8.87 -19.95
CA ARG A 47 9.22 8.97 -20.92
C ARG A 47 10.54 8.40 -20.42
N ARG A 48 10.67 8.17 -19.12
CA ARG A 48 11.91 7.70 -18.47
C ARG A 48 11.87 6.21 -18.16
N VAL A 49 10.69 5.66 -17.92
CA VAL A 49 10.50 4.23 -17.67
C VAL A 49 10.93 3.45 -18.91
N THR A 50 11.66 2.36 -18.65
CA THR A 50 12.12 1.40 -19.65
C THR A 50 11.72 -0.01 -19.22
N ALA A 51 11.95 -0.99 -20.10
CA ALA A 51 11.76 -2.41 -19.77
C ALA A 51 12.66 -2.91 -18.63
N ASP A 52 13.73 -2.19 -18.29
CA ASP A 52 14.63 -2.50 -17.17
C ASP A 52 14.16 -1.89 -15.83
N THR A 53 13.02 -1.19 -15.83
CA THR A 53 12.48 -0.58 -14.61
C THR A 53 11.71 -1.60 -13.79
N ASP A 54 12.25 -2.04 -12.65
CA ASP A 54 11.61 -3.08 -11.83
C ASP A 54 10.34 -2.63 -11.10
N LEU A 55 10.32 -1.38 -10.63
CA LEU A 55 9.26 -0.86 -9.76
C LEU A 55 9.10 0.66 -9.90
N VAL A 56 7.85 1.09 -9.99
CA VAL A 56 7.43 2.48 -9.82
C VAL A 56 6.61 2.60 -8.54
N CYS A 57 7.00 3.51 -7.64
CA CYS A 57 6.26 3.80 -6.41
C CYS A 57 5.66 5.21 -6.47
N LEU A 58 4.35 5.34 -6.20
CA LEU A 58 3.64 6.62 -6.08
C LEU A 58 2.87 6.66 -4.75
N PRO A 59 3.56 6.90 -3.61
CA PRO A 59 2.86 7.02 -2.34
C PRO A 59 2.01 8.28 -2.27
N ASN A 60 0.84 8.15 -1.65
CA ASN A 60 -0.11 9.24 -1.43
C ASN A 60 -0.52 9.95 -2.73
N ILE A 61 -0.74 9.18 -3.80
CA ILE A 61 -0.91 9.69 -5.16
C ILE A 61 -2.11 10.66 -5.29
N THR A 62 -3.18 10.41 -4.54
CA THR A 62 -4.39 11.24 -4.55
C THR A 62 -4.23 12.53 -3.75
N SER A 63 -3.26 12.62 -2.84
CA SER A 63 -3.29 13.65 -1.80
C SER A 63 -3.11 15.07 -2.29
N LEU A 64 -2.28 15.30 -3.31
CA LEU A 64 -2.07 16.65 -3.85
C LEU A 64 -3.26 17.13 -4.70
N TYR A 65 -4.10 16.20 -5.18
CA TYR A 65 -5.31 16.48 -5.94
C TYR A 65 -6.50 16.81 -5.03
N GLN A 66 -6.41 16.45 -3.75
CA GLN A 66 -7.40 16.77 -2.73
C GLN A 66 -7.14 18.12 -2.05
N ASP A 67 -6.03 18.79 -2.37
CA ASP A 67 -5.76 20.15 -1.90
C ASP A 67 -6.62 21.15 -2.70
N ASP A 68 -7.11 22.22 -2.04
CA ASP A 68 -7.96 23.26 -2.64
C ASP A 68 -7.23 24.15 -3.69
N ASP A 69 -6.00 23.78 -4.06
CA ASP A 69 -5.13 24.51 -4.98
C ASP A 69 -5.50 24.31 -6.46
N VAL A 70 -6.35 23.33 -6.78
CA VAL A 70 -6.75 22.99 -8.15
C VAL A 70 -8.28 22.91 -8.27
N PRO A 71 -8.91 23.60 -9.23
CA PRO A 71 -10.34 23.47 -9.47
C PRO A 71 -10.75 22.02 -9.79
N ALA A 72 -11.89 21.55 -9.28
CA ALA A 72 -12.33 20.15 -9.40
C ALA A 72 -12.30 19.61 -10.84
N HIS A 73 -12.83 20.35 -11.82
CA HIS A 73 -12.82 19.91 -13.22
C HIS A 73 -11.39 19.72 -13.77
N GLU A 74 -10.46 20.57 -13.35
CA GLU A 74 -9.06 20.47 -13.78
C GLU A 74 -8.34 19.36 -13.04
N ARG A 75 -8.61 19.18 -11.75
CA ARG A 75 -8.14 18.06 -10.94
C ARG A 75 -8.47 16.72 -11.60
N ASP A 76 -9.73 16.52 -11.99
CA ASP A 76 -10.22 15.27 -12.58
C ASP A 76 -9.47 14.98 -13.90
N HIS A 77 -9.35 15.98 -14.77
CA HIS A 77 -8.60 15.83 -16.03
C HIS A 77 -7.12 15.51 -15.82
N LEU A 78 -6.47 16.16 -14.85
CA LEU A 78 -5.06 15.90 -14.55
C LEU A 78 -4.88 14.48 -13.98
N PHE A 79 -5.78 14.05 -13.09
CA PHE A 79 -5.69 12.74 -12.45
C PHE A 79 -6.01 11.60 -13.42
N GLU A 80 -7.07 11.73 -14.22
CA GLU A 80 -7.42 10.79 -15.29
C GLU A 80 -6.23 10.56 -16.25
N ALA A 81 -5.55 11.65 -16.64
CA ALA A 81 -4.37 11.56 -17.49
C ALA A 81 -3.17 10.86 -16.81
N VAL A 82 -2.99 11.00 -15.49
CA VAL A 82 -2.00 10.24 -14.73
C VAL A 82 -2.36 8.76 -14.73
N CYS A 83 -3.60 8.42 -14.39
CA CYS A 83 -4.10 7.05 -14.37
C CYS A 83 -3.92 6.36 -15.72
N ALA A 84 -4.33 7.01 -16.82
CA ALA A 84 -4.15 6.49 -18.18
C ALA A 84 -2.65 6.28 -18.53
N GLY A 85 -1.79 7.20 -18.12
CA GLY A 85 -0.34 7.06 -18.32
C GLY A 85 0.25 5.88 -17.56
N LEU A 86 -0.14 5.68 -16.30
CA LEU A 86 0.33 4.56 -15.48
C LEU A 86 -0.20 3.22 -16.00
N ALA A 87 -1.48 3.14 -16.37
CA ALA A 87 -2.06 1.95 -16.97
C ALA A 87 -1.33 1.57 -18.27
N GLY A 88 -1.06 2.56 -19.14
CA GLY A 88 -0.31 2.34 -20.37
C GLY A 88 1.13 1.86 -20.12
N LEU A 89 1.79 2.34 -19.06
CA LEU A 89 3.11 1.85 -18.67
C LEU A 89 3.08 0.41 -18.17
N ALA A 90 2.11 0.07 -17.31
CA ALA A 90 1.93 -1.29 -16.80
C ALA A 90 1.65 -2.27 -17.95
N GLU A 91 0.78 -1.91 -18.89
CA GLU A 91 0.46 -2.74 -20.05
C GLU A 91 1.66 -2.90 -20.99
N THR A 92 2.35 -1.79 -21.31
CA THR A 92 3.44 -1.80 -22.31
C THR A 92 4.68 -2.54 -21.83
N TYR A 93 5.06 -2.35 -20.57
CA TYR A 93 6.34 -2.84 -20.04
C TYR A 93 6.19 -3.93 -18.97
N SER A 94 4.96 -4.29 -18.58
CA SER A 94 4.70 -5.24 -17.48
C SER A 94 5.43 -4.87 -16.18
N ILE A 95 5.60 -3.57 -15.94
CA ILE A 95 6.26 -3.05 -14.74
C ILE A 95 5.35 -3.14 -13.53
N ARG A 96 5.94 -3.30 -12.36
CA ARG A 96 5.19 -3.21 -11.10
C ARG A 96 4.99 -1.76 -10.75
N ILE A 97 3.75 -1.38 -10.48
CA ILE A 97 3.38 -0.05 -9.99
C ILE A 97 2.77 -0.21 -8.61
N LEU A 98 3.42 0.35 -7.59
CA LEU A 98 2.92 0.38 -6.22
C LEU A 98 2.41 1.79 -5.92
N ILE A 99 1.12 1.87 -5.66
CA ILE A 99 0.43 3.10 -5.27
C ILE A 99 0.02 3.01 -3.80
N SER A 100 -0.05 4.15 -3.12
CA SER A 100 -0.74 4.23 -1.84
C SER A 100 -1.63 5.46 -1.79
N THR A 101 -2.71 5.35 -1.03
CA THR A 101 -3.67 6.43 -0.79
C THR A 101 -3.88 6.53 0.72
N PRO A 102 -3.89 7.73 1.32
CA PRO A 102 -4.00 7.87 2.77
C PRO A 102 -5.44 7.77 3.28
N ALA A 103 -6.43 7.96 2.42
CA ALA A 103 -7.85 7.94 2.76
C ALA A 103 -8.69 7.62 1.52
N GLU A 104 -9.85 6.99 1.75
CA GLU A 104 -10.89 6.78 0.74
C GLU A 104 -11.42 8.13 0.21
N ASN A 105 -11.55 8.24 -1.10
CA ASN A 105 -12.16 9.37 -1.81
C ASN A 105 -12.53 8.95 -3.24
N ASP A 106 -13.19 9.86 -3.98
CA ASP A 106 -13.61 9.68 -5.37
C ASP A 106 -12.47 9.24 -6.31
N LEU A 107 -11.25 9.75 -6.10
CA LEU A 107 -10.09 9.39 -6.90
C LEU A 107 -9.53 7.99 -6.56
N VAL A 108 -9.83 7.45 -5.37
CA VAL A 108 -9.44 6.08 -5.00
C VAL A 108 -10.28 5.07 -5.77
N ASP A 109 -11.57 5.34 -5.96
CA ASP A 109 -12.45 4.46 -6.74
C ASP A 109 -11.93 4.30 -8.18
N GLU A 110 -11.44 5.39 -8.79
CA GLU A 110 -10.80 5.32 -10.11
C GLU A 110 -9.56 4.41 -10.12
N LEU A 111 -8.71 4.52 -9.10
CA LEU A 111 -7.51 3.67 -8.97
C LEU A 111 -7.86 2.20 -8.73
N ALA A 112 -8.89 1.93 -7.93
CA ALA A 112 -9.38 0.59 -7.64
C ALA A 112 -9.78 -0.15 -8.93
N THR A 113 -10.42 0.54 -9.88
CA THR A 113 -10.77 -0.06 -11.19
C THR A 113 -9.56 -0.43 -12.06
N LEU A 114 -8.39 0.14 -11.79
CA LEU A 114 -7.14 -0.10 -12.53
C LEU A 114 -6.21 -1.08 -11.81
N ALA A 115 -6.41 -1.31 -10.51
CA ALA A 115 -5.53 -2.13 -9.70
C ALA A 115 -5.80 -3.62 -9.94
N ASP A 116 -4.74 -4.38 -10.25
CA ASP A 116 -4.83 -5.85 -10.28
C ASP A 116 -5.01 -6.46 -8.88
N ARG A 117 -4.56 -5.74 -7.84
CA ARG A 117 -4.54 -6.17 -6.44
C ARG A 117 -4.68 -4.97 -5.52
N GLU A 118 -5.46 -5.14 -4.46
CA GLU A 118 -5.61 -4.16 -3.39
C GLU A 118 -5.15 -4.72 -2.06
N LEU A 119 -4.54 -3.85 -1.25
CA LEU A 119 -4.12 -4.16 0.11
C LEU A 119 -4.54 -3.01 1.02
N CYS A 120 -5.43 -3.30 1.97
CA CYS A 120 -5.72 -2.46 3.10
C CYS A 120 -4.56 -2.56 4.10
N VAL A 121 -4.06 -1.40 4.55
CA VAL A 121 -2.97 -1.32 5.51
C VAL A 121 -3.41 -0.57 6.75
N GLN A 122 -3.32 -1.21 7.90
CA GLN A 122 -3.63 -0.62 9.19
C GLN A 122 -2.38 -0.60 10.06
N SER A 123 -2.05 0.56 10.62
CA SER A 123 -0.98 0.67 11.60
C SER A 123 -1.48 0.17 12.96
N THR A 124 -0.83 -0.84 13.52
CA THR A 124 -1.13 -1.39 14.84
C THR A 124 0.05 -1.18 15.79
N PRO A 125 -0.13 -1.33 17.12
CA PRO A 125 0.98 -1.32 18.08
C PRO A 125 2.07 -2.38 17.81
N PHE A 126 1.76 -3.43 17.03
CA PHE A 126 2.68 -4.52 16.71
C PHE A 126 3.34 -4.39 15.33
N GLY A 127 2.94 -3.40 14.53
CA GLY A 127 3.38 -3.20 13.16
C GLY A 127 2.21 -2.98 12.19
N CYS A 128 2.49 -2.96 10.89
CA CYS A 128 1.45 -2.86 9.87
C CYS A 128 0.70 -4.18 9.74
N TYR A 129 -0.62 -4.14 9.85
CA TYR A 129 -1.52 -5.19 9.42
C TYR A 129 -1.86 -4.97 7.95
N PHE A 130 -1.61 -5.97 7.13
CA PHE A 130 -1.97 -6.02 5.71
C PHE A 130 -3.11 -7.00 5.52
N GLU A 131 -4.12 -6.59 4.76
CA GLU A 131 -5.28 -7.40 4.39
C GLU A 131 -5.62 -7.13 2.91
N GLY A 132 -5.76 -8.18 2.13
CA GLY A 132 -6.26 -8.13 0.75
C GLY A 132 -6.50 -9.54 0.23
N ASP A 133 -6.85 -9.64 -1.06
CA ASP A 133 -7.44 -10.85 -1.64
C ASP A 133 -6.61 -12.13 -1.42
N ASP A 134 -5.29 -12.02 -1.54
CA ASP A 134 -4.35 -13.15 -1.45
C ASP A 134 -3.47 -13.11 -0.19
N HIS A 135 -3.62 -12.10 0.67
CA HIS A 135 -2.70 -11.88 1.77
C HIS A 135 -3.36 -11.26 2.98
N GLU A 136 -3.19 -11.91 4.12
CA GLU A 136 -3.55 -11.38 5.43
C GLU A 136 -2.38 -11.56 6.39
N THR A 137 -2.13 -10.57 7.25
CA THR A 137 -1.01 -10.62 8.18
C THR A 137 -1.25 -11.66 9.28
N MET A 138 -0.49 -12.76 9.21
CA MET A 138 -0.63 -13.89 10.13
C MET A 138 0.19 -13.75 11.41
N MET A 139 1.32 -13.05 11.34
CA MET A 139 2.30 -13.00 12.43
C MET A 139 3.08 -11.68 12.43
N TYR A 140 3.44 -11.22 13.62
CA TYR A 140 4.34 -10.10 13.84
C TYR A 140 5.66 -10.56 14.45
N PRO A 141 6.82 -10.16 13.90
CA PRO A 141 8.10 -10.42 14.54
C PRO A 141 8.23 -9.57 15.82
N THR A 142 8.71 -10.18 16.89
CA THR A 142 9.01 -9.52 18.17
C THR A 142 10.45 -9.82 18.60
N ARG A 143 10.96 -9.14 19.64
CA ARG A 143 12.32 -9.38 20.15
C ARG A 143 12.59 -10.82 20.63
N GLY A 144 11.55 -11.59 20.97
CA GLY A 144 11.69 -12.92 21.58
C GLY A 144 10.97 -14.04 20.84
N GLY A 145 10.43 -13.77 19.63
CA GLY A 145 9.63 -14.73 18.89
C GLY A 145 8.59 -14.06 18.01
N TRP A 146 7.44 -14.70 17.85
CA TRP A 146 6.36 -14.25 16.99
C TRP A 146 5.07 -14.04 17.78
N GLN A 147 4.35 -12.97 17.46
CA GLN A 147 2.98 -12.80 17.90
C GLN A 147 2.03 -13.15 16.75
N THR A 148 1.19 -14.16 16.94
CA THR A 148 0.24 -14.64 15.93
C THR A 148 -1.07 -13.84 15.96
N THR A 149 -1.79 -13.81 14.84
CA THR A 149 -3.10 -13.17 14.70
C THR A 149 -4.22 -14.22 14.71
N ILE A 150 -5.49 -13.79 14.75
CA ILE A 150 -6.64 -14.70 14.63
C ILE A 150 -6.61 -15.48 13.30
N PRO A 151 -6.39 -14.83 12.14
CA PRO A 151 -6.24 -15.51 10.86
C PRO A 151 -5.28 -16.72 10.91
N TYR A 152 -4.12 -16.59 11.56
CA TYR A 152 -3.17 -17.70 11.72
C TYR A 152 -3.80 -18.94 12.37
N TRP A 153 -4.55 -18.75 13.45
CA TRP A 153 -5.18 -19.87 14.16
C TRP A 153 -6.37 -20.43 13.39
N VAL A 154 -7.09 -19.59 12.66
CA VAL A 154 -8.17 -20.03 11.75
C VAL A 154 -7.61 -20.87 10.61
N GLU A 155 -6.48 -20.50 10.02
CA GLU A 155 -5.81 -21.33 9.01
C GLU A 155 -5.37 -22.68 9.58
N LEU A 156 -4.77 -22.67 10.77
CA LEU A 156 -4.20 -23.88 11.37
C LEU A 156 -5.26 -24.87 11.91
N PHE A 157 -6.35 -24.35 12.48
CA PHE A 157 -7.34 -25.15 13.19
C PHE A 157 -8.78 -25.04 12.67
N GLY A 158 -9.01 -24.16 11.69
CA GLY A 158 -10.36 -23.82 11.21
C GLY A 158 -11.05 -22.77 12.07
N ALA A 159 -12.09 -22.15 11.51
CA ALA A 159 -12.99 -21.28 12.26
C ALA A 159 -13.94 -22.11 13.13
N VAL A 160 -14.27 -21.60 14.31
CA VAL A 160 -15.29 -22.23 15.16
C VAL A 160 -16.67 -21.89 14.60
N ASP A 161 -17.49 -22.90 14.34
CA ASP A 161 -18.91 -22.72 14.04
C ASP A 161 -19.64 -22.18 15.28
N GLU A 162 -20.50 -21.17 15.14
CA GLU A 162 -21.27 -20.59 16.24
C GLU A 162 -22.03 -21.65 17.06
N THR A 163 -22.44 -22.75 16.41
CA THR A 163 -23.13 -23.87 17.06
C THR A 163 -22.24 -24.59 18.09
N ARG A 164 -20.92 -24.64 17.83
CA ARG A 164 -19.92 -25.31 18.69
C ARG A 164 -19.45 -24.45 19.86
N LEU A 165 -19.49 -23.12 19.73
CA LEU A 165 -19.13 -22.20 20.82
C LEU A 165 -20.08 -22.36 22.02
N VAL A 166 -21.36 -22.57 21.74
CA VAL A 166 -22.38 -22.78 22.78
C VAL A 166 -22.11 -24.07 23.55
N GLU A 167 -21.81 -25.18 22.86
CA GLU A 167 -21.52 -26.48 23.51
C GLU A 167 -20.27 -26.41 24.40
N THR A 168 -19.19 -25.78 23.92
CA THR A 168 -17.90 -25.74 24.64
C THR A 168 -17.92 -24.79 25.85
N ALA A 169 -18.70 -23.71 25.78
CA ALA A 169 -18.88 -22.76 26.89
C ALA A 169 -19.63 -23.35 28.09
N TYR A 170 -20.48 -24.37 27.86
CA TYR A 170 -21.18 -25.08 28.94
C TYR A 170 -20.38 -26.24 29.55
N GLU A 171 -19.38 -26.77 28.85
CA GLU A 171 -18.51 -27.84 29.40
C GLU A 171 -17.32 -27.32 30.20
N THR A 172 -16.94 -26.05 30.01
CA THR A 172 -15.78 -25.48 30.72
C THR A 172 -16.26 -24.74 31.97
N GLU A 173 -16.36 -25.44 33.10
CA GLU A 173 -16.28 -24.77 34.41
C GLU A 173 -14.95 -24.02 34.43
N PHE A 174 -14.99 -22.69 34.27
CA PHE A 174 -13.85 -21.85 34.60
C PHE A 174 -13.57 -22.07 36.08
N ALA A 175 -12.56 -22.89 36.38
CA ALA A 175 -12.01 -23.04 37.71
C ALA A 175 -11.51 -21.67 38.15
N GLY A 176 -12.40 -20.93 38.82
CA GLY A 176 -12.12 -19.61 39.37
C GLY A 176 -10.89 -19.71 40.26
N VAL A 177 -9.87 -18.94 39.92
CA VAL A 177 -8.73 -18.69 40.78
C VAL A 177 -9.27 -17.91 41.98
N ALA A 178 -9.34 -18.57 43.12
CA ALA A 178 -9.51 -17.96 44.44
C ALA A 178 -8.19 -17.37 44.95
#